data_AF-A0A5B6VB22-F1
#
_entry.id   AF-A0A5B6VB22-F1
#
_cell.length_a   1.000
_cell.length_b   1.000
_cell.length_c   1.000
_cell.angle_alpha   90.00
_cell.angle_beta   90.00
_cell.angle_gamma   90.00
#
_symmetry.space_group_name_H-M   'P 1'
#
loop_
_entity.id
_entity.type
_entity.pdbx_description
1 polymer ?
#
loop_
_entity_poly.entity_id
_entity_poly.type
_entity_poly.pdbx_seq_one_letter_code
_entity_poly.pdbx_strand_id
1 'polypeptide(L)'
;MKIKIDNWSARFLSNGKNNFKVLVAEISRKTRLALGKLCDLKENGGLGFRNLANFNVALLGKQGWRLTTTPNTLLAKVLKAKYYPNLDFYKQS
;
A
#
# COMPACT_ATOMS: atom_id res chain seq x y z
N MET A 1 35.12 9.94 -30.46
CA MET A 1 34.35 11.19 -30.22
C MET A 1 33.17 10.85 -29.33
N LYS A 2 33.13 11.30 -28.07
CA LYS A 2 32.08 10.95 -27.09
C LYS A 2 31.20 12.18 -26.89
N ILE A 3 29.98 12.17 -27.43
CA ILE A 3 29.02 13.26 -27.25
C ILE A 3 28.51 13.16 -25.81
N LYS A 4 28.86 14.13 -24.97
CA LYS A 4 28.46 14.20 -23.58
C LYS A 4 27.03 14.72 -23.51
N ILE A 5 26.07 13.82 -23.27
CA ILE A 5 24.65 14.16 -23.08
C ILE A 5 24.46 14.72 -21.66
N ASP A 6 24.94 15.93 -21.42
CA ASP A 6 24.86 16.57 -20.09
C ASP A 6 23.62 17.48 -19.91
N ASN A 7 22.78 17.61 -20.94
CA ASN A 7 21.72 18.64 -20.94
C ASN A 7 20.32 18.14 -20.53
N TRP A 8 20.17 16.84 -20.23
CA TRP A 8 18.87 16.27 -19.85
C TRP A 8 18.51 16.44 -18.36
N SER A 9 19.50 16.52 -17.46
CA SER A 9 19.22 16.61 -16.02
C SER A 9 18.68 17.97 -15.57
N ALA A 10 19.08 19.08 -16.20
CA ALA A 10 18.74 20.42 -15.71
C ALA A 10 17.29 20.85 -16.02
N ARG A 11 16.71 20.41 -17.15
CA ARG A 11 15.39 20.90 -17.62
C ARG A 11 14.19 20.33 -16.84
N PHE A 12 14.33 19.17 -16.19
CA PHE A 12 13.26 18.56 -15.38
C PHE A 12 13.31 18.94 -13.90
N LEU A 13 14.23 19.81 -13.48
CA LEU A 13 14.52 20.04 -12.06
C LEU A 13 13.73 21.17 -11.39
N SER A 14 13.18 22.17 -12.08
CA SER A 14 12.71 23.37 -11.34
C SER A 14 11.20 23.45 -11.00
N ASN A 15 10.29 22.77 -11.71
CA ASN A 15 8.85 22.80 -11.36
C ASN A 15 8.17 21.43 -11.28
N GLY A 16 8.46 20.49 -12.19
CA GLY A 16 7.82 19.17 -12.20
C GLY A 16 8.08 18.33 -10.93
N LYS A 17 9.30 18.34 -10.40
CA LYS A 17 9.62 17.63 -9.15
C LYS A 17 8.99 18.28 -7.92
N ASN A 18 8.87 19.60 -7.90
CA ASN A 18 8.23 20.32 -6.80
C ASN A 18 6.73 20.04 -6.79
N ASN A 19 6.08 20.07 -7.97
CA ASN A 19 4.67 19.69 -8.11
C ASN A 19 4.42 18.23 -7.72
N PHE A 20 5.31 17.31 -8.10
CA PHE A 20 5.20 15.91 -7.69
C PHE A 20 5.36 15.74 -6.17
N LYS A 21 6.34 16.42 -5.55
CA LYS A 21 6.50 16.40 -4.08
C LYS A 21 5.28 16.96 -3.36
N VAL A 22 4.71 18.06 -3.85
CA VAL A 22 3.49 18.66 -3.30
C VAL A 22 2.31 17.71 -3.46
N LEU A 23 2.16 17.06 -4.62
CA LEU A 23 1.10 16.08 -4.87
C LEU A 23 1.23 14.88 -3.92
N VAL A 24 2.44 14.32 -3.76
CA VAL A 24 2.70 13.22 -2.82
C VAL A 24 2.38 13.63 -1.37
N ALA A 25 2.72 14.85 -0.98
CA ALA A 25 2.41 15.37 0.35
C ALA A 25 0.89 15.57 0.56
N GLU A 26 0.16 16.08 -0.45
CA GLU A 26 -1.29 16.23 -0.40
C GLU A 26 -1.99 14.87 -0.31
N ILE A 27 -1.58 13.89 -1.13
CA ILE A 27 -2.11 12.53 -1.09
C ILE A 27 -1.85 11.92 0.30
N SER A 28 -0.61 12.03 0.80
CA SER A 28 -0.26 11.50 2.13
C SER A 28 -1.07 12.16 3.24
N ARG A 29 -1.31 13.47 3.16
CA ARG A 29 -2.15 14.20 4.12
C ARG A 29 -3.61 13.74 4.05
N LYS A 30 -4.20 13.66 2.86
CA LYS A 30 -5.58 13.18 2.67
C LYS A 30 -5.76 11.76 3.21
N THR A 31 -4.82 10.86 2.89
CA THR A 31 -4.83 9.48 3.42
C THR A 31 -4.72 9.48 4.94
N ARG A 32 -3.80 10.26 5.52
CA ARG A 32 -3.65 10.34 6.99
C ARG A 32 -4.93 10.84 7.68
N LEU A 33 -5.55 11.90 7.15
CA LEU A 33 -6.80 12.45 7.69
C LEU A 33 -7.94 11.42 7.60
N ALA A 34 -8.08 10.75 6.46
CA ALA A 34 -9.11 9.72 6.28
C ALA A 34 -8.92 8.53 7.23
N LEU A 35 -7.68 8.07 7.43
CA LEU A 35 -7.38 6.99 8.37
C LEU A 35 -7.60 7.42 9.83
N GLY A 36 -7.30 8.68 10.17
CA GLY A 36 -7.60 9.25 11.49
C GLY A 36 -9.09 9.22 11.83
N LYS A 37 -9.96 9.54 10.86
CA LYS A 37 -11.42 9.49 11.04
C LYS A 37 -11.95 8.10 11.40
N LEU A 38 -11.29 7.04 10.95
CA LEU A 38 -11.68 5.67 11.31
C LEU A 38 -11.38 5.36 12.78
N CYS A 39 -10.42 6.08 13.38
CA CYS A 39 -10.09 5.97 14.79
C CYS A 39 -11.03 6.78 15.70
N ASP A 40 -11.82 7.70 15.14
CA ASP A 40 -12.81 8.46 15.90
C ASP A 40 -13.89 7.53 16.48
N LEU A 41 -14.53 7.99 17.55
CA LEU A 41 -15.65 7.28 18.17
C LEU A 41 -16.81 7.12 17.17
N LYS A 42 -17.58 6.04 17.35
CA LYS A 42 -18.74 5.74 16.51
C LYS A 42 -19.78 6.86 16.50
N GLU A 43 -19.94 7.55 17.64
CA GLU A 43 -20.82 8.71 17.82
C GLU A 43 -20.42 9.90 16.94
N ASN A 44 -19.12 10.01 16.61
CA ASN A 44 -18.57 11.06 15.75
C ASN A 44 -18.48 10.63 14.27
N GLY A 45 -19.08 9.49 13.91
CA GLY A 45 -19.03 8.94 12.55
C GLY A 45 -17.76 8.14 12.22
N GLY A 46 -16.93 7.82 13.22
CA GLY A 46 -15.78 6.93 13.08
C GLY A 46 -16.11 5.45 13.31
N LEU A 47 -15.07 4.60 13.36
CA LEU A 47 -15.21 3.15 13.60
C LEU A 47 -14.68 2.72 14.97
N GLY A 48 -14.13 3.64 15.77
CA GLY A 48 -13.59 3.39 17.10
C GLY A 48 -12.29 2.60 17.12
N PHE A 49 -11.52 2.59 16.02
CA PHE A 49 -10.23 1.91 16.00
C PHE A 49 -9.20 2.63 16.88
N ARG A 50 -8.66 1.95 17.89
CA ARG A 50 -7.59 2.53 18.74
C ARG A 50 -6.25 2.64 18.02
N ASN A 51 -5.91 1.64 17.21
CA ASN A 51 -4.67 1.61 16.42
C ASN A 51 -4.91 0.85 15.11
N LEU A 52 -5.05 1.60 14.02
CA LEU A 52 -5.35 1.03 12.70
C LEU A 52 -4.17 0.24 12.12
N ALA A 53 -2.92 0.58 12.47
CA ALA A 53 -1.76 -0.17 12.02
C ALA A 53 -1.78 -1.59 12.59
N ASN A 54 -2.04 -1.73 13.90
CA ASN A 54 -2.15 -3.04 14.54
C ASN A 54 -3.36 -3.83 14.02
N PHE A 55 -4.48 -3.15 13.78
CA PHE A 55 -5.67 -3.79 13.19
C PHE A 55 -5.37 -4.35 11.79
N ASN A 56 -4.68 -3.58 10.94
CA ASN A 56 -4.30 -4.04 9.60
C ASN A 56 -3.34 -5.23 9.65
N VAL A 57 -2.37 -5.25 10.57
CA VAL A 57 -1.49 -6.41 10.77
C VAL A 57 -2.30 -7.65 11.16
N ALA A 58 -3.22 -7.53 12.12
CA ALA A 58 -4.08 -8.64 12.52
C ALA A 58 -4.99 -9.11 11.37
N LEU A 59 -5.53 -8.17 10.59
CA LEU A 59 -6.36 -8.46 9.42
C LEU A 59 -5.55 -9.22 8.34
N LEU A 60 -4.34 -8.74 8.03
CA LEU A 60 -3.44 -9.41 7.09
C LEU A 60 -3.05 -10.80 7.57
N GLY A 61 -2.74 -10.97 8.85
CA GLY A 61 -2.49 -12.29 9.45
C GLY A 61 -3.68 -13.24 9.31
N LYS A 62 -4.89 -12.76 9.58
CA LYS A 62 -6.14 -13.52 9.40
C LYS A 62 -6.38 -13.92 7.94
N GLN A 63 -6.09 -13.03 6.99
CA GLN A 63 -6.19 -13.37 5.56
C GLN A 63 -5.11 -14.38 5.16
N GLY A 64 -3.87 -14.18 5.59
CA GLY A 64 -2.77 -15.13 5.36
C GLY A 64 -3.09 -16.52 5.89
N TRP A 65 -3.64 -16.62 7.10
CA TRP A 65 -4.13 -17.88 7.65
C TRP A 65 -5.23 -18.51 6.80
N ARG A 66 -6.20 -17.74 6.30
CA ARG A 66 -7.25 -18.28 5.42
C ARG A 66 -6.70 -18.79 4.09
N LEU A 67 -5.71 -18.11 3.52
CA LEU A 67 -5.09 -18.55 2.27
C LEU A 67 -4.47 -19.93 2.39
N THR A 68 -4.07 -20.31 3.60
CA THR A 68 -3.33 -21.56 3.83
C THR A 68 -4.21 -22.67 4.36
N THR A 69 -5.20 -22.34 5.20
CA THR A 69 -6.18 -23.33 5.67
C THR A 69 -7.28 -23.61 4.65
N THR A 70 -7.57 -22.66 3.74
CA THR A 70 -8.64 -22.78 2.73
C THR A 70 -8.18 -22.44 1.31
N PRO A 71 -7.22 -23.21 0.75
CA PRO A 71 -6.60 -22.90 -0.55
C PRO A 71 -7.55 -23.04 -1.74
N ASN A 72 -8.68 -23.74 -1.58
CA ASN A 72 -9.62 -24.02 -2.66
C ASN A 72 -10.61 -22.89 -2.95
N THR A 73 -10.61 -21.83 -2.14
CA THR A 73 -11.48 -20.66 -2.38
C THR A 73 -11.06 -19.92 -3.65
N LEU A 74 -12.01 -19.28 -4.33
CA LEU A 74 -11.72 -18.47 -5.52
C LEU A 74 -10.69 -17.38 -5.21
N LEU A 75 -10.82 -16.72 -4.07
CA LEU A 75 -9.88 -15.70 -3.59
C LEU A 75 -8.46 -16.26 -3.48
N ALA A 76 -8.28 -17.41 -2.84
CA ALA A 76 -6.96 -18.05 -2.70
C ALA A 76 -6.35 -18.41 -4.07
N LYS A 77 -7.16 -18.96 -4.98
CA LYS A 77 -6.71 -19.31 -6.34
C LYS A 77 -6.28 -18.08 -7.15
N VAL A 78 -7.07 -17.00 -7.11
CA VAL A 78 -6.75 -15.74 -7.80
C VAL A 78 -5.48 -15.11 -7.23
N LEU A 79 -5.35 -15.07 -5.91
CA LEU A 79 -4.16 -14.51 -5.26
C LEU A 79 -2.91 -15.36 -5.52
N LYS A 80 -3.02 -16.69 -5.51
CA LYS A 80 -1.94 -17.60 -5.89
C LYS A 80 -1.49 -17.33 -7.32
N ALA A 81 -2.41 -17.35 -8.29
CA ALA A 81 -2.10 -17.13 -9.70
C ALA A 81 -1.41 -15.77 -9.94
N LYS A 82 -1.79 -14.73 -9.20
CA LYS A 82 -1.23 -13.38 -9.36
C LYS A 82 0.10 -13.16 -8.63
N TYR A 83 0.25 -13.65 -7.41
CA TYR A 83 1.34 -13.24 -6.52
C TYR A 83 2.33 -14.35 -6.18
N TYR A 84 1.91 -15.62 -6.22
CA TYR A 84 2.77 -16.75 -5.87
C TYR A 84 2.42 -18.01 -6.70
N PRO A 85 2.46 -17.93 -8.06
CA PRO A 85 1.89 -18.98 -8.92
C PRO A 85 2.56 -20.35 -8.75
N ASN A 86 3.87 -20.35 -8.52
CA ASN A 86 4.69 -21.57 -8.42
C ASN A 86 5.09 -21.90 -6.97
N LEU A 87 4.57 -21.17 -5.99
CA LEU A 87 4.95 -21.30 -4.59
C LEU A 87 3.74 -21.62 -3.73
N ASP A 88 4.00 -22.14 -2.55
CA ASP A 88 3.03 -22.16 -1.47
C ASP A 88 3.15 -20.86 -0.68
N PHE A 89 2.03 -20.37 -0.14
CA PHE A 89 1.97 -19.07 0.53
C PHE A 89 3.05 -18.88 1.62
N TYR A 90 3.50 -19.95 2.28
CA TYR A 90 4.53 -19.91 3.31
C TYR A 90 5.97 -20.20 2.83
N LYS A 91 6.17 -20.68 1.60
CA LYS A 91 7.49 -21.10 1.10
C LYS A 91 8.22 -19.96 0.39
N GLN A 92 8.36 -18.83 1.08
CA GLN A 92 9.15 -17.70 0.63
C GLN A 92 10.23 -17.44 1.70
N SER A 93 11.23 -18.32 1.75
CA SER A 93 12.41 -18.23 2.62
C SER A 93 13.66 -18.37 1.78
#